data_AF-A0A087UW54-F1
#
_entry.id   AF-A0A087UW54-F1
#
_cell.length_a   1.000
_cell.length_b   1.000
_cell.length_c   1.000
_cell.angle_alpha   90.00
_cell.angle_beta   90.00
_cell.angle_gamma   90.00
#
_symmetry.space_group_name_H-M   'P 1'
#
loop_
_entity.id
_entity.type
_entity.pdbx_description
1 polymer ?
#
loop_
_entity_poly.entity_id
_entity_poly.type
_entity_poly.pdbx_seq_one_letter_code
_entity_poly.pdbx_strand_id
1 'polypeptide(L)'
;MYRFFHLLLRVALFVGIVSADPPRPGATSSLFPVNAPTTSLKVGCPRREDIHPCECLEIPNPEASTADGEVQIETVAFCKTIRNSQVLQNAMKGMQGHVIDFMVLDSCKLPPFPNGLFFNVGIKWMEILNSTVQLKQNFFECASNCW
;
A
#
# COMPACT_ATOMS: atom_id res chain seq x y z
N MET A 1 63.73 -34.04 13.55
CA MET A 1 62.78 -34.18 14.67
C MET A 1 62.24 -32.80 15.08
N TYR A 2 61.62 -32.08 14.12
CA TYR A 2 61.30 -30.64 14.18
C TYR A 2 59.83 -30.40 13.77
N ARG A 3 58.87 -31.09 14.40
CA ARG A 3 57.44 -30.90 14.09
C ARG A 3 56.51 -30.82 15.29
N PHE A 4 57.04 -30.82 16.51
CA PHE A 4 56.21 -30.79 17.73
C PHE A 4 56.25 -29.48 18.52
N PHE A 5 57.15 -28.55 18.18
CA PHE A 5 57.34 -27.31 18.96
C PHE A 5 56.69 -26.05 18.38
N HIS A 6 55.92 -26.17 17.30
CA HIS A 6 55.29 -25.02 16.64
C HIS A 6 53.79 -24.84 16.98
N LEU A 7 53.25 -25.69 17.86
CA LEU A 7 51.82 -25.68 18.23
C LEU A 7 51.50 -24.93 19.53
N LEU A 8 52.50 -24.50 20.30
CA LEU A 8 52.29 -23.84 21.61
C LEU A 8 52.41 -22.31 21.60
N LEU A 9 52.57 -21.68 20.43
CA LEU A 9 52.75 -20.21 20.31
C LEU A 9 51.59 -19.49 19.59
N ARG A 10 50.34 -19.98 19.72
CA ARG A 10 49.13 -19.33 19.17
C ARG A 10 47.93 -19.29 20.12
N VAL A 11 48.14 -19.43 21.43
CA VAL A 11 47.04 -19.45 22.42
C VAL A 11 46.99 -18.20 23.31
N ALA A 12 47.93 -17.27 23.18
CA ALA A 12 47.92 -16.02 23.95
C ALA A 12 47.85 -14.81 23.02
N LEU A 13 46.64 -14.38 22.65
CA LEU A 13 46.27 -13.01 22.23
C LEU A 13 44.81 -13.00 21.69
N PHE A 14 43.82 -13.34 22.52
CA PHE A 14 42.43 -12.94 22.29
C PHE A 14 41.76 -12.65 23.63
N VAL A 15 42.30 -11.64 24.32
CA VAL A 15 41.60 -10.94 25.41
C VAL A 15 41.15 -9.60 24.83
N GLY A 16 39.84 -9.37 24.83
CA GLY A 16 39.26 -8.03 24.75
C GLY A 16 39.11 -7.45 23.35
N ILE A 17 37.98 -7.75 22.71
CA ILE A 17 37.27 -6.74 21.92
C ILE A 17 35.82 -6.77 22.36
N VAL A 18 35.49 -5.78 23.20
CA VAL A 18 34.15 -5.32 23.49
C VAL A 18 33.48 -5.02 22.15
N SER A 19 32.45 -5.80 21.80
CA SER A 19 31.55 -5.46 20.71
C SER A 19 30.74 -4.25 21.16
N ALA A 20 31.29 -3.05 20.94
CA ALA A 20 30.51 -1.84 20.94
C ALA A 20 29.56 -1.93 19.75
N ASP A 21 28.29 -2.23 20.02
CA ASP A 21 27.22 -2.07 19.04
C ASP A 21 27.30 -0.65 18.46
N PRO A 22 27.31 -0.49 17.13
CA PRO A 22 27.17 0.82 16.54
C PRO A 22 25.81 1.40 16.98
N PRO A 23 25.71 2.69 17.33
CA PRO A 23 24.43 3.30 17.61
C PRO A 23 23.58 3.18 16.35
N ARG A 24 22.53 2.37 16.45
CA ARG A 24 21.45 2.25 15.46
C ARG A 24 21.02 3.69 15.11
N PRO A 25 21.25 4.18 13.87
CA PRO A 25 20.73 5.47 13.49
C PRO A 25 19.22 5.41 13.68
N GLY A 26 18.74 6.41 14.42
CA GLY A 26 17.40 6.48 14.96
C GLY A 26 16.33 6.24 13.92
N ALA A 27 15.20 5.77 14.43
CA ALA A 27 13.91 5.76 13.77
C ALA A 27 13.83 6.84 12.69
N THR A 28 13.79 6.40 11.43
CA THR A 28 13.29 7.22 10.33
C THR A 28 12.00 7.84 10.82
N SER A 29 12.04 9.15 11.02
CA SER A 29 10.88 9.95 11.34
C SER A 29 9.88 9.76 10.21
N SER A 30 8.90 8.89 10.44
CA SER A 30 7.67 8.89 9.68
C SER A 30 7.15 10.32 9.72
N LEU A 31 7.04 10.96 8.55
CA LEU A 31 6.41 12.27 8.40
C LEU A 31 4.88 12.20 8.58
N PHE A 32 4.35 11.02 8.91
CA PHE A 32 2.94 10.79 9.15
C PHE A 32 2.73 10.32 10.61
N PRO A 33 1.86 10.97 11.38
CA PRO A 33 1.56 10.56 12.74
C PRO A 33 0.97 9.14 12.72
N VAL A 34 1.51 8.26 13.57
CA VAL A 34 1.04 6.87 13.85
C VAL A 34 -0.42 6.81 14.31
N ASN A 35 -1.02 7.97 14.60
CA ASN A 35 -2.43 8.12 14.93
C ASN A 35 -3.19 8.71 13.73
N ALA A 36 -3.25 7.98 12.61
CA ALA A 36 -4.31 8.24 11.65
C ALA A 36 -5.64 7.85 12.35
N PRO A 37 -6.61 8.77 12.52
CA PRO A 37 -7.90 8.39 13.05
C PRO A 37 -8.46 7.28 12.16
N THR A 38 -8.90 6.18 12.75
CA THR A 38 -9.71 5.15 12.09
C THR A 38 -11.02 5.80 11.66
N THR A 39 -10.97 6.58 10.58
CA THR A 39 -12.17 7.09 9.94
C THR A 39 -12.92 5.87 9.46
N SER A 40 -14.05 5.60 10.09
CA SER A 40 -14.97 4.54 9.67
C SER A 40 -15.25 4.74 8.18
N LEU A 41 -14.68 3.85 7.35
CA LEU A 41 -14.85 3.95 5.92
C LEU A 41 -16.31 3.64 5.58
N LYS A 42 -16.91 4.50 4.78
CA LYS A 42 -18.28 4.35 4.32
C LYS A 42 -18.32 3.36 3.15
N VAL A 43 -19.21 2.38 3.23
CA VAL A 43 -19.53 1.52 2.08
C VAL A 43 -20.40 2.29 1.11
N GLY A 44 -20.10 2.18 -0.19
CA GLY A 44 -20.85 2.80 -1.26
C GLY A 44 -20.08 3.86 -2.04
N CYS A 45 -20.67 4.34 -3.12
CA CYS A 45 -20.03 5.25 -4.05
C CYS A 45 -19.96 6.69 -3.50
N PRO A 46 -18.84 7.40 -3.73
CA PRO A 46 -18.78 8.84 -3.56
C PRO A 46 -19.65 9.55 -4.61
N ARG A 47 -19.81 10.87 -4.46
CA ARG A 47 -20.54 11.66 -5.45
C ARG A 47 -19.79 11.67 -6.77
N ARG A 48 -20.53 11.59 -7.87
CA ARG A 48 -19.96 11.47 -9.22
C ARG A 48 -19.08 12.66 -9.58
N GLU A 49 -19.46 13.86 -9.16
CA GLU A 49 -18.72 15.10 -9.39
C GLU A 49 -17.35 15.12 -8.70
N ASP A 50 -17.21 14.44 -7.56
CA ASP A 50 -15.98 14.43 -6.77
C ASP A 50 -14.93 13.46 -7.34
N ILE A 51 -15.37 12.47 -8.12
CA ILE A 51 -14.51 11.43 -8.69
C ILE A 51 -14.32 11.53 -10.21
N HIS A 52 -14.88 12.53 -10.87
CA HIS A 52 -14.77 12.67 -12.31
C HIS A 52 -13.29 12.77 -12.77
N PRO A 53 -12.84 12.03 -13.79
CA PRO A 53 -13.61 11.29 -14.81
C PRO A 53 -13.84 9.81 -14.51
N CYS A 54 -13.63 9.36 -13.27
CA CYS A 54 -13.98 8.00 -12.88
C CYS A 54 -15.50 7.84 -12.71
N GLU A 55 -15.95 6.60 -12.78
CA GLU A 55 -17.32 6.18 -12.55
C GLU A 55 -17.35 5.20 -11.39
N CYS A 56 -18.42 5.21 -10.61
CA CYS A 56 -18.63 4.28 -9.51
C CYS A 56 -20.06 3.74 -9.56
N LEU A 57 -20.21 2.44 -9.38
CA LEU A 57 -21.47 1.71 -9.42
C LEU A 57 -21.64 0.88 -8.14
N GLU A 58 -22.85 0.87 -7.61
CA GLU A 58 -23.26 -0.01 -6.53
C GLU A 58 -24.08 -1.15 -7.14
N ILE A 59 -23.56 -2.38 -7.03
CA ILE A 59 -24.15 -3.58 -7.61
C ILE A 59 -24.65 -4.45 -6.46
N PRO A 60 -25.96 -4.73 -6.36
CA PRO A 60 -26.47 -5.71 -5.41
C PRO A 60 -25.90 -7.09 -5.75
N ASN A 61 -25.26 -7.75 -4.79
CA ASN A 61 -24.82 -9.13 -4.90
C ASN A 61 -25.85 -10.05 -4.22
N PRO A 62 -26.75 -10.70 -4.99
CA PRO A 62 -27.78 -11.57 -4.44
C PRO A 62 -27.22 -12.89 -3.90
N GLU A 63 -26.01 -13.30 -4.31
CA GLU A 63 -25.37 -14.54 -3.85
C GLU A 63 -24.67 -14.37 -2.50
N ALA A 64 -24.33 -13.13 -2.15
CA ALA A 64 -23.69 -12.77 -0.89
C ALA A 64 -24.69 -12.24 0.15
N SER A 65 -25.92 -12.75 0.15
CA SER A 65 -26.91 -12.45 1.19
C SER A 65 -26.43 -12.96 2.55
N THR A 66 -26.42 -12.09 3.56
CA THR A 66 -26.14 -12.49 4.94
C THR A 66 -27.29 -13.34 5.48
N ALA A 67 -27.05 -14.07 6.58
CA ALA A 67 -28.05 -14.92 7.23
C ALA A 67 -29.35 -14.16 7.64
N ASP A 68 -29.28 -12.83 7.73
CA ASP A 68 -30.39 -11.93 8.05
C ASP A 68 -31.16 -11.42 6.81
N GLY A 69 -30.81 -11.87 5.60
CA GLY A 69 -31.50 -11.52 4.36
C GLY A 69 -31.17 -10.13 3.82
N GLU A 70 -30.15 -9.44 4.36
CA GLU A 70 -29.66 -8.20 3.79
C GLU A 70 -28.86 -8.48 2.51
N VAL A 71 -29.24 -7.80 1.43
CA VAL A 71 -28.54 -7.88 0.14
C VAL A 71 -27.24 -7.10 0.27
N GLN A 72 -26.10 -7.79 0.14
CA GLN A 72 -24.79 -7.14 0.14
C GLN A 72 -24.65 -6.29 -1.12
N ILE A 73 -24.19 -5.04 -0.97
CA ILE A 73 -23.91 -4.14 -2.09
C ILE A 73 -22.41 -4.14 -2.34
N GLU A 74 -22.02 -4.41 -3.58
CA GLU A 74 -20.65 -4.31 -4.06
C GLU A 74 -20.42 -2.96 -4.73
N THR A 75 -19.35 -2.29 -4.36
CA THR A 75 -18.97 -0.99 -4.91
C THR A 75 -17.86 -1.18 -5.94
N VAL A 76 -18.13 -0.81 -7.19
CA VAL A 76 -17.20 -0.98 -8.32
C VAL A 76 -16.84 0.38 -8.91
N ALA A 77 -15.55 0.70 -8.96
CA ALA A 77 -15.04 1.95 -9.52
C ALA A 77 -14.22 1.72 -10.79
N PHE A 78 -14.45 2.54 -11.81
CA PHE A 78 -13.75 2.51 -13.10
C PHE A 78 -13.10 3.85 -13.39
N CYS A 79 -11.79 3.88 -13.59
CA CYS A 79 -11.09 5.03 -14.12
C CYS A 79 -10.47 4.66 -15.45
N LYS A 80 -10.83 5.39 -16.52
CA LYS A 80 -10.40 5.07 -17.88
C LYS A 80 -9.72 6.25 -18.56
N THR A 81 -8.65 5.97 -19.30
CA THR A 81 -8.00 6.93 -20.21
C THR A 81 -7.51 8.21 -19.53
N ILE A 82 -7.17 8.15 -18.24
CA ILE A 82 -6.70 9.33 -17.50
C ILE A 82 -5.20 9.53 -17.77
N ARG A 83 -4.87 10.37 -18.75
CA ARG A 83 -3.46 10.62 -19.16
C ARG A 83 -2.72 11.62 -18.27
N ASN A 84 -3.44 12.35 -17.42
CA ASN A 84 -2.88 13.30 -16.47
C ASN A 84 -2.94 12.71 -15.05
N SER A 85 -1.77 12.50 -14.43
CA SER A 85 -1.67 11.94 -13.08
C SER A 85 -2.32 12.81 -12.01
N GLN A 86 -2.39 14.13 -12.19
CA GLN A 86 -3.06 15.04 -11.26
C GLN A 86 -4.58 14.87 -11.31
N VAL A 87 -5.14 14.62 -12.50
CA VAL A 87 -6.57 14.35 -12.66
C VAL A 87 -6.94 13.05 -11.93
N LEU A 88 -6.13 12.00 -12.10
CA LEU A 88 -6.32 10.76 -11.36
C LEU A 88 -6.21 10.98 -9.84
N GLN A 89 -5.17 11.69 -9.38
CA GLN A 89 -5.02 11.99 -7.95
C GLN A 89 -6.20 12.76 -7.37
N ASN A 90 -6.77 13.70 -8.10
CA ASN A 90 -7.97 14.43 -7.67
C ASN A 90 -9.20 13.52 -7.60
N ALA A 91 -9.40 12.66 -8.59
CA ALA A 91 -10.47 11.66 -8.55
C ALA A 91 -10.32 10.71 -7.35
N MET A 92 -9.09 10.28 -7.04
CA MET A 92 -8.83 9.45 -5.86
C MET A 92 -9.09 10.18 -4.53
N LYS A 93 -8.86 11.49 -4.47
CA LYS A 93 -9.26 12.28 -3.28
C LYS A 93 -10.77 12.25 -3.06
N GLY A 94 -11.56 12.29 -4.14
CA GLY A 94 -13.02 12.13 -4.05
C GLY A 94 -13.45 10.75 -3.53
N MET A 95 -12.60 9.73 -3.63
CA MET A 95 -12.86 8.40 -3.08
C MET A 95 -12.43 8.24 -1.62
N GLN A 96 -11.81 9.26 -1.01
CA GLN A 96 -11.37 9.16 0.39
C GLN A 96 -12.54 8.98 1.34
N GLY A 97 -12.35 8.11 2.32
CA GLY A 97 -13.38 7.72 3.28
C GLY A 97 -14.36 6.68 2.75
N HIS A 98 -14.16 6.14 1.54
CA HIS A 98 -15.02 5.11 0.94
C HIS A 98 -14.32 3.74 0.86
N VAL A 99 -15.13 2.68 0.91
CA VAL A 99 -14.71 1.30 0.58
C VAL A 99 -15.17 0.97 -0.84
N ILE A 100 -14.21 0.59 -1.68
CA ILE A 100 -14.39 0.12 -3.05
C ILE A 100 -14.04 -1.36 -3.09
N ASP A 101 -14.99 -2.21 -3.45
CA ASP A 101 -14.77 -3.65 -3.54
C ASP A 101 -13.90 -4.00 -4.75
N PHE A 102 -14.20 -3.39 -5.90
CA PHE A 102 -13.49 -3.64 -7.15
C PHE A 102 -13.12 -2.33 -7.83
N MET A 103 -11.83 -2.09 -8.02
CA MET A 103 -11.33 -0.93 -8.74
C MET A 103 -10.64 -1.34 -10.04
N VAL A 104 -11.00 -0.70 -11.16
CA VAL A 104 -10.35 -0.91 -12.46
C VAL A 104 -9.71 0.39 -12.93
N LEU A 105 -8.40 0.34 -13.15
CA LEU A 105 -7.60 1.42 -13.72
C LEU A 105 -7.17 1.02 -15.13
N ASP A 106 -7.86 1.51 -16.15
CA ASP A 106 -7.60 1.17 -17.54
C ASP A 106 -7.01 2.36 -18.30
N SER A 107 -5.89 2.12 -18.99
CA SER A 107 -5.24 3.11 -19.86
C SER A 107 -4.93 4.44 -19.15
N CYS A 108 -4.62 4.36 -17.86
CA CYS A 108 -4.34 5.50 -17.00
C CYS A 108 -2.83 5.71 -16.84
N LYS A 109 -2.42 6.97 -16.76
CA LYS A 109 -1.06 7.36 -16.40
C LYS A 109 -0.97 7.42 -14.88
N LEU A 110 -0.51 6.32 -14.30
CA LEU A 110 -0.37 6.20 -12.87
C LEU A 110 0.88 6.96 -12.38
N PRO A 111 0.77 7.69 -11.25
CA PRO A 111 1.93 8.35 -10.64
C PRO A 111 2.95 7.32 -10.14
N PRO A 112 4.23 7.70 -10.01
CA PRO A 112 5.25 6.82 -9.46
C PRO A 112 4.94 6.44 -8.01
N PHE A 113 5.25 5.21 -7.64
CA PHE A 113 5.12 4.71 -6.28
C PHE A 113 6.35 5.09 -5.42
N PRO A 114 6.23 5.34 -4.10
CA PRO A 114 5.00 5.54 -3.31
C PRO A 114 4.55 7.01 -3.32
N ASN A 115 3.27 7.28 -3.58
CA ASN A 115 2.74 8.66 -3.60
C ASN A 115 1.44 8.84 -2.81
N GLY A 116 1.02 7.85 -2.02
CA GLY A 116 -0.21 7.93 -1.24
C GLY A 116 -1.49 8.04 -2.07
N LEU A 117 -1.49 7.56 -3.33
CA LEU A 117 -2.64 7.67 -4.24
C LEU A 117 -3.94 7.12 -3.62
N PHE A 118 -3.83 6.06 -2.82
CA PHE A 118 -4.96 5.38 -2.17
C PHE A 118 -5.07 5.71 -0.67
N PHE A 119 -4.48 6.81 -0.23
CA PHE A 119 -4.53 7.21 1.17
C PHE A 119 -5.99 7.40 1.61
N ASN A 120 -6.38 6.66 2.66
CA ASN A 120 -7.73 6.63 3.21
C ASN A 120 -8.83 6.19 2.22
N VAL A 121 -8.49 5.33 1.26
CA VAL A 121 -9.44 4.64 0.38
C VAL A 121 -9.32 3.15 0.65
N GLY A 122 -10.42 2.49 1.06
CA GLY A 122 -10.41 1.05 1.29
C GLY A 122 -10.63 0.30 -0.01
N ILE A 123 -9.60 -0.29 -0.60
CA ILE A 123 -9.74 -1.06 -1.86
C ILE A 123 -9.53 -2.53 -1.57
N LYS A 124 -10.56 -3.37 -1.81
CA LYS A 124 -10.44 -4.82 -1.60
C LYS A 124 -9.71 -5.50 -2.75
N TRP A 125 -10.07 -5.15 -3.98
CA TRP A 125 -9.46 -5.68 -5.19
C TRP A 125 -9.20 -4.57 -6.21
N MET A 126 -8.05 -4.62 -6.88
CA MET A 126 -7.69 -3.65 -7.91
C MET A 126 -7.10 -4.35 -9.14
N GLU A 127 -7.61 -3.97 -10.31
CA GLU A 127 -7.10 -4.41 -11.60
C GLU A 127 -6.55 -3.21 -12.38
N ILE A 128 -5.35 -3.38 -12.94
CA ILE A 128 -4.68 -2.36 -13.72
C ILE A 128 -4.48 -2.88 -15.13
N LEU A 129 -5.14 -2.24 -16.09
CA LEU A 129 -5.16 -2.63 -17.50
C LEU A 129 -4.50 -1.55 -18.35
N ASN A 130 -3.70 -1.97 -19.34
CA ASN A 130 -3.14 -1.09 -20.39
C ASN A 130 -2.49 0.22 -19.87
N SER A 131 -2.02 0.23 -18.63
CA SER A 131 -1.54 1.43 -17.93
C SER A 131 -0.02 1.36 -17.78
N THR A 132 0.64 2.52 -17.69
CA THR A 132 2.11 2.64 -17.71
C THR A 132 2.78 2.23 -16.40
N VAL A 133 2.20 1.31 -15.64
CA VAL A 133 2.65 1.00 -14.28
C VAL A 133 3.98 0.29 -14.30
N GLN A 134 4.91 0.80 -13.50
CA GLN A 134 6.08 0.05 -13.06
C GLN A 134 5.93 -0.18 -11.56
N LEU A 135 5.43 -1.36 -11.19
CA LEU A 135 5.44 -1.80 -9.80
C LEU A 135 6.89 -2.19 -9.46
N LYS A 136 7.60 -1.32 -8.75
CA LYS A 136 8.95 -1.61 -8.25
C LYS A 136 8.84 -2.37 -6.93
N GLN A 137 9.86 -3.16 -6.57
CA GLN A 137 9.88 -4.11 -5.44
C GLN A 137 9.16 -3.62 -4.16
N ASN A 138 9.32 -2.35 -3.80
CA ASN A 138 8.75 -1.73 -2.60
C ASN A 138 7.21 -1.61 -2.62
N PHE A 139 6.55 -1.80 -3.78
CA PHE A 139 5.10 -1.84 -3.90
C PHE A 139 4.48 -2.96 -3.07
N PHE A 140 5.13 -4.14 -3.07
CA PHE A 140 4.65 -5.31 -2.33
C PHE A 140 4.92 -5.22 -0.82
N GLU A 141 5.89 -4.40 -0.39
CA GLU A 141 6.18 -4.17 1.04
C GLU A 141 5.18 -3.20 1.69
N CYS A 142 4.52 -2.36 0.90
CA CYS A 142 3.70 -1.23 1.34
C CYS A 142 2.20 -1.56 1.30
N ALA A 143 1.78 -2.54 0.50
CA ALA A 143 0.38 -2.91 0.27
C ALA A 143 -0.38 -3.33 1.54
N SER A 144 0.31 -3.70 2.62
CA SER A 144 -0.30 -4.06 3.90
C SER A 144 -0.18 -3.00 5.00
N ASN A 145 0.77 -2.05 4.89
CA ASN A 145 1.19 -1.21 6.03
C ASN A 145 1.39 0.28 5.70
N CYS A 146 1.07 0.73 4.49
CA CYS A 146 1.22 2.14 4.16
C CYS A 146 0.03 2.97 4.58
N TRP A 147 0.18 3.52 5.79
CA TRP A 147 -0.70 4.47 6.44
C TRP A 147 0.00 5.82 6.44
#